data_AF-A0A9Q7XN64-F1
#
_entry.id   AF-A0A9Q7XN64-F1
#
_cell.length_a   1.000
_cell.length_b   1.000
_cell.length_c   1.000
_cell.angle_alpha   90.00
_cell.angle_beta   90.00
_cell.angle_gamma   90.00
#
_symmetry.space_group_name_H-M   'P 1'
#
loop_
_entity.id
_entity.type
_entity.pdbx_description
1 polymer ?
#
loop_
_entity_poly.entity_id
_entity_poly.type
_entity_poly.pdbx_seq_one_letter_code
_entity_poly.pdbx_strand_id
1 'polypeptide(L)'
;MLRLHTLITACCLLLLSALAASAQSTSGDSLFADSACSSNLCLRVVYSPSEKRYNMTMTASGGGAPIGWHAVGTGSQMDKSNMMIGWVDTAGNVVMSQRTTSGHDTPSTSITALAANLEHRFSFSNSSGTVWAWSFPLSASDPAPSTTTPFIWASNKNDNPAASTTASIRRHNAYGFFNLDLTKPYDSASSSSSASGSGSLKPGSNQNRGRRILDKRNNVIIAHMVFMIVAWFLLVPAGILIGRYGRTMFKWFPVHRAVMATAFLFVLIGFIIIVAQTSSSGGEHFDSTHARAGLAIFIIMILQSLLGVLGHKTKRFNPSRIVHVVIGLGVTVLAIWNATEGLSLWSWGAPRWAGWILWVWASLLALAYLAGLAFLPRDLRQWRAEQRNSQEKQHHSLGLGEFLPGRASMSTKQGSPTHQPGSSPLQTAPSRAYQTYSQQAHAPGNRI
;
A
#
# COMPACT_ATOMS: atom_id res chain seq x y z
N MET A 1 0.44 -79.55 -23.51
CA MET A 1 -0.40 -78.40 -23.10
C MET A 1 -0.58 -78.25 -21.59
N LEU A 2 -0.18 -79.21 -20.75
CA LEU A 2 -0.38 -79.15 -19.29
C LEU A 2 0.63 -78.26 -18.51
N ARG A 3 1.81 -77.97 -19.08
CA ARG A 3 2.87 -77.19 -18.40
C ARG A 3 2.72 -75.67 -18.50
N LEU A 4 1.93 -75.16 -19.45
CA LEU A 4 1.72 -73.72 -19.63
C LEU A 4 0.64 -73.18 -18.68
N HIS A 5 -0.41 -73.98 -18.41
CA HIS A 5 -1.45 -73.60 -17.44
C HIS A 5 -0.95 -73.53 -16.00
N THR A 6 -0.03 -74.41 -15.59
CA THR A 6 0.57 -74.40 -14.24
C THR A 6 1.50 -73.21 -14.00
N LEU A 7 2.15 -72.70 -15.05
CA LEU A 7 3.00 -71.50 -14.95
C LEU A 7 2.17 -70.21 -14.89
N ILE A 8 1.04 -70.15 -15.58
CA ILE A 8 0.14 -68.99 -15.57
C ILE A 8 -0.64 -68.89 -14.26
N THR A 9 -1.09 -70.02 -13.68
CA THR A 9 -1.78 -70.01 -12.37
C THR A 9 -0.84 -69.72 -11.21
N ALA A 10 0.41 -70.19 -11.25
CA ALA A 10 1.42 -69.84 -10.25
C ALA A 10 1.79 -68.35 -10.29
N CYS A 11 1.86 -67.74 -11.49
CA CYS A 11 2.13 -66.32 -11.64
C CYS A 11 0.95 -65.45 -11.17
N CYS A 12 -0.30 -65.86 -11.44
CA CYS A 12 -1.49 -65.17 -10.91
C CYS A 12 -1.62 -65.29 -9.38
N LEU A 13 -1.27 -66.42 -8.76
CA LEU A 13 -1.30 -66.57 -7.29
C LEU A 13 -0.17 -65.79 -6.58
N LEU A 14 0.98 -65.63 -7.23
CA LEU A 14 2.06 -64.75 -6.74
C LEU A 14 1.73 -63.26 -6.92
N LEU A 15 0.99 -62.89 -7.97
CA LEU A 15 0.48 -61.52 -8.16
C LEU A 15 -0.69 -61.18 -7.23
N LEU A 16 -1.53 -62.15 -6.84
CA LEU A 16 -2.59 -61.92 -5.84
C LEU A 16 -2.06 -61.87 -4.40
N SER A 17 -0.94 -62.54 -4.07
CA SER A 17 -0.31 -62.43 -2.75
C SER A 17 0.59 -61.19 -2.61
N ALA A 18 1.16 -60.68 -3.71
CA ALA A 18 1.88 -59.40 -3.72
C ALA A 18 0.97 -58.17 -3.63
N LEU A 19 -0.32 -58.27 -4.01
CA LEU A 19 -1.32 -57.21 -3.82
C LEU A 19 -2.00 -57.22 -2.43
N ALA A 20 -1.87 -58.31 -1.66
CA ALA A 20 -2.44 -58.41 -0.31
C ALA A 20 -1.48 -57.96 0.81
N ALA A 21 -0.22 -57.63 0.49
CA ALA A 21 0.81 -57.25 1.46
C ALA A 21 1.01 -55.73 1.63
N SER A 22 0.17 -54.88 1.02
CA SER A 22 0.17 -53.43 1.22
C SER A 22 -1.19 -52.87 1.67
N ALA A 23 -2.03 -53.71 2.28
CA ALA A 23 -3.27 -53.29 2.93
C ALA A 23 -3.24 -53.64 4.43
N GLN A 24 -2.16 -53.24 5.11
CA GLN A 24 -2.25 -52.84 6.51
C GLN A 24 -2.16 -51.32 6.54
N SER A 25 -3.21 -50.68 6.07
CA SER A 25 -3.64 -49.40 6.62
C SER A 25 -4.02 -49.69 8.07
N THR A 26 -3.02 -49.69 8.96
CA THR A 26 -3.26 -49.19 10.31
C THR A 26 -4.00 -47.88 10.13
N SER A 27 -5.24 -47.82 10.60
CA SER A 27 -6.00 -46.59 10.81
C SER A 27 -5.24 -45.71 11.80
N GLY A 28 -4.11 -45.16 11.36
CA GLY A 28 -3.46 -44.03 11.97
C GLY A 28 -4.25 -42.82 11.53
N ASP A 29 -4.85 -42.12 12.48
CA ASP A 29 -5.49 -40.84 12.23
C ASP A 29 -4.54 -39.98 11.39
N SER A 30 -5.00 -39.59 10.20
CA SER A 30 -4.24 -38.72 9.32
C SER A 30 -4.02 -37.39 10.04
N LEU A 31 -2.81 -37.19 10.57
CA LEU A 31 -2.39 -35.91 11.11
C LEU A 31 -2.03 -34.98 9.95
N PHE A 32 -2.26 -33.68 10.14
CA PHE A 32 -1.89 -32.66 9.16
C PHE A 32 -0.99 -31.62 9.79
N ALA A 33 -0.03 -31.05 9.05
CA ALA A 33 0.81 -30.02 9.63
C ALA A 33 1.39 -29.05 8.62
N ASP A 34 1.68 -27.85 9.11
CA ASP A 34 2.48 -26.87 8.42
C ASP A 34 3.27 -26.02 9.41
N SER A 35 4.22 -25.24 8.91
CA SER A 35 4.99 -24.31 9.73
C SER A 35 5.27 -23.02 9.00
N ALA A 36 5.38 -21.93 9.75
CA ALA A 36 5.74 -20.62 9.24
C ALA A 36 6.66 -19.89 10.22
N CYS A 37 7.52 -19.03 9.69
CA CYS A 37 8.50 -18.27 10.46
C CYS A 37 8.44 -16.78 10.14
N SER A 38 8.64 -15.97 11.17
CA SER A 38 8.99 -14.55 11.07
C SER A 38 10.44 -14.34 11.52
N SER A 39 10.89 -13.08 11.53
CA SER A 39 12.19 -12.73 12.12
C SER A 39 12.21 -12.80 13.66
N ASN A 40 11.06 -12.97 14.31
CA ASN A 40 10.94 -12.99 15.76
C ASN A 40 10.62 -14.37 16.33
N LEU A 41 9.83 -15.18 15.63
CA LEU A 41 9.45 -16.53 16.06
C LEU A 41 9.04 -17.41 14.88
N CYS A 42 9.12 -18.72 15.09
CA CYS A 42 8.54 -19.73 14.19
C CYS A 42 7.40 -20.46 14.90
N LEU A 43 6.35 -20.76 14.16
CA LEU A 43 5.20 -21.52 14.59
C LEU A 43 5.08 -22.80 13.75
N ARG A 44 4.95 -23.94 14.43
CA ARG A 44 4.55 -25.22 13.84
C ARG A 44 3.20 -25.61 14.43
N VAL A 45 2.29 -26.08 13.59
CA VAL A 45 0.99 -26.57 14.02
C VAL A 45 0.75 -27.95 13.42
N VAL A 46 0.42 -28.91 14.29
CA VAL A 46 -0.04 -30.23 13.91
C VAL A 46 -1.51 -30.33 14.29
N TYR A 47 -2.37 -30.56 13.30
CA TYR A 47 -3.79 -30.75 13.46
C TYR A 47 -4.12 -32.25 13.53
N SER A 48 -4.85 -32.64 14.57
CA SER A 48 -5.45 -33.96 14.71
C SER A 48 -6.97 -33.86 14.49
N PRO A 49 -7.51 -34.40 13.37
CA PRO A 49 -8.95 -34.43 13.12
C PRO A 49 -9.72 -35.27 14.15
N SER A 50 -9.17 -36.40 14.56
CA SER A 50 -9.81 -37.32 15.50
C SER A 50 -9.92 -36.73 16.90
N GLU A 51 -8.87 -36.05 17.36
CA GLU A 51 -8.84 -35.39 18.67
C GLU A 51 -9.43 -33.97 18.63
N LYS A 52 -9.75 -33.44 17.44
CA LYS A 52 -10.16 -32.05 17.22
C LYS A 52 -9.25 -31.08 17.95
N ARG A 53 -7.94 -31.14 17.66
CA ARG A 53 -6.93 -30.39 18.42
C ARG A 53 -5.83 -29.85 17.53
N TYR A 54 -5.31 -28.67 17.88
CA TYR A 54 -4.05 -28.16 17.40
C TYR A 54 -2.95 -28.41 18.43
N ASN A 55 -1.93 -29.17 18.06
CA ASN A 55 -0.67 -29.27 18.80
C ASN A 55 0.30 -28.24 18.21
N MET A 56 0.70 -27.28 19.03
CA MET A 56 1.41 -26.08 18.60
C MET A 56 2.79 -26.03 19.24
N THR A 57 3.78 -25.64 18.43
CA THR A 57 5.13 -25.38 18.90
C THR A 57 5.57 -24.03 18.40
N MET A 58 5.84 -23.11 19.33
CA MET A 58 6.45 -21.83 19.06
C MET A 58 7.92 -21.88 19.43
N THR A 59 8.78 -21.32 18.58
CA THR A 59 10.21 -21.24 18.84
C THR A 59 10.73 -19.82 18.58
N ALA A 60 11.66 -19.37 19.41
CA ALA A 60 12.36 -18.10 19.26
C ALA A 60 13.86 -18.29 19.47
N SER A 61 14.68 -17.43 18.84
CA SER A 61 16.13 -17.46 19.00
C SER A 61 16.56 -16.84 20.32
N GLY A 62 17.58 -17.42 20.94
CA GLY A 62 18.05 -17.03 22.27
C GLY A 62 17.15 -17.56 23.40
N GLY A 63 17.69 -17.52 24.62
CA GLY A 63 17.05 -18.09 25.79
C GLY A 63 18.06 -18.33 26.91
N GLY A 64 17.63 -19.09 27.93
CA GLY A 64 18.36 -19.25 29.20
C GLY A 64 18.40 -17.98 30.05
N ALA A 65 17.83 -16.89 29.55
CA ALA A 65 17.72 -15.59 30.18
C ALA A 65 16.49 -14.85 29.59
N PRO A 66 16.02 -13.77 30.24
CA PRO A 66 14.97 -12.89 29.72
C PRO A 66 15.19 -12.47 28.26
N ILE A 67 14.23 -12.81 27.39
CA ILE A 67 14.20 -12.43 25.95
C ILE A 67 12.96 -11.59 25.59
N GLY A 68 12.21 -11.17 26.61
CA GLY A 68 10.90 -10.57 26.45
C GLY A 68 9.81 -11.62 26.21
N TRP A 69 8.62 -11.17 25.82
CA TRP A 69 7.50 -12.07 25.58
C TRP A 69 7.20 -12.27 24.08
N HIS A 70 6.72 -13.47 23.77
CA HIS A 70 6.29 -13.92 22.46
C HIS A 70 4.88 -14.50 22.55
N ALA A 71 4.06 -14.34 21.52
CA ALA A 71 2.70 -14.84 21.52
C ALA A 71 2.27 -15.34 20.15
N VAL A 72 1.40 -16.35 20.17
CA VAL A 72 0.64 -16.84 19.01
C VAL A 72 -0.82 -16.94 19.39
N GLY A 73 -1.70 -16.51 18.50
CA GLY A 73 -3.15 -16.61 18.63
C GLY A 73 -3.79 -17.29 17.43
N THR A 74 -4.93 -17.94 17.65
CA THR A 74 -5.77 -18.47 16.58
C THR A 74 -6.55 -17.35 15.88
N GLY A 75 -6.90 -17.53 14.61
CA GLY A 75 -7.71 -16.58 13.85
C GLY A 75 -6.90 -15.48 13.18
N SER A 76 -7.61 -14.48 12.64
CA SER A 76 -7.06 -13.38 11.83
C SER A 76 -6.93 -12.06 12.56
N GLN A 77 -7.28 -11.97 13.84
CA GLN A 77 -7.24 -10.75 14.65
C GLN A 77 -7.21 -11.10 16.14
N MET A 78 -6.96 -10.11 17.00
CA MET A 78 -6.93 -10.31 18.46
C MET A 78 -8.32 -10.59 19.05
N ASP A 79 -9.36 -9.91 18.57
CA ASP A 79 -10.73 -10.16 19.02
C ASP A 79 -11.09 -11.64 18.88
N LYS A 80 -11.54 -12.23 19.99
CA LYS A 80 -11.91 -13.66 20.14
C LYS A 80 -10.77 -14.65 19.89
N SER A 81 -9.53 -14.18 19.75
CA SER A 81 -8.38 -15.05 19.57
C SER A 81 -8.10 -15.83 20.85
N ASN A 82 -7.86 -17.14 20.71
CA ASN A 82 -7.28 -17.95 21.76
C ASN A 82 -5.75 -17.86 21.64
N MET A 83 -5.11 -17.21 22.60
CA MET A 83 -3.69 -16.86 22.53
C MET A 83 -2.87 -17.63 23.56
N MET A 84 -1.70 -18.06 23.15
CA MET A 84 -0.63 -18.52 24.04
C MET A 84 0.47 -17.48 24.05
N ILE A 85 0.79 -16.97 25.24
CA ILE A 85 1.85 -16.00 25.47
C ILE A 85 2.94 -16.69 26.29
N GLY A 86 4.18 -16.63 25.82
CA GLY A 86 5.33 -17.26 26.44
C GLY A 86 6.50 -16.29 26.63
N TRP A 87 7.21 -16.44 27.74
CA TRP A 87 8.47 -15.75 28.03
C TRP A 87 9.39 -16.63 28.86
N VAL A 88 10.59 -16.13 29.13
CA VAL A 88 11.58 -16.78 30.00
C VAL A 88 11.72 -15.93 31.26
N ASP A 89 11.56 -16.54 32.43
CA ASP A 89 11.75 -15.84 33.69
C ASP A 89 13.24 -15.54 33.97
N THR A 90 13.53 -14.83 35.06
CA THR A 90 14.90 -14.48 35.45
C THR A 90 15.75 -15.68 35.88
N ALA A 91 15.12 -16.82 36.19
CA ALA A 91 15.78 -18.06 36.53
C ALA A 91 16.01 -18.97 35.29
N GLY A 92 15.58 -18.53 34.10
CA GLY A 92 15.72 -19.29 32.86
C GLY A 92 14.59 -20.28 32.58
N ASN A 93 13.52 -20.28 33.39
CA ASN A 93 12.38 -21.17 33.18
C ASN A 93 11.41 -20.59 32.15
N VAL A 94 10.81 -21.49 31.37
CA VAL A 94 9.77 -21.15 30.41
C VAL A 94 8.43 -20.92 31.13
N VAL A 95 7.84 -19.75 30.94
CA VAL A 95 6.49 -19.41 31.40
C VAL A 95 5.56 -19.39 30.20
N MET A 96 4.36 -19.97 30.37
CA MET A 96 3.28 -19.99 29.37
C MET A 96 1.98 -19.50 30.01
N SER A 97 1.28 -18.63 29.30
CA SER A 97 0.04 -18.00 29.74
C SER A 97 -0.95 -18.01 28.59
N GLN A 98 -2.01 -18.82 28.75
CA GLN A 98 -3.15 -18.75 27.86
C GLN A 98 -3.98 -17.50 28.18
N ARG A 99 -4.34 -16.72 27.16
CA ARG A 99 -5.15 -15.51 27.30
C ARG A 99 -6.15 -15.36 26.17
N THR A 100 -7.21 -14.61 26.44
CA THR A 100 -8.25 -14.24 25.47
C THR A 100 -8.59 -12.76 25.56
N THR A 101 -9.18 -12.20 24.51
CA THR A 101 -9.64 -10.81 24.48
C THR A 101 -10.89 -10.69 23.61
N SER A 102 -11.68 -9.65 23.85
CA SER A 102 -12.90 -9.30 23.08
C SER A 102 -12.67 -8.10 22.15
N GLY A 103 -11.41 -7.77 21.87
CA GLY A 103 -11.01 -6.61 21.08
C GLY A 103 -9.49 -6.52 20.93
N HIS A 104 -9.01 -5.33 20.59
CA HIS A 104 -7.57 -5.03 20.49
C HIS A 104 -6.93 -4.58 21.82
N ASP A 105 -7.51 -5.03 22.93
CA ASP A 105 -7.08 -4.71 24.29
C ASP A 105 -6.06 -5.71 24.84
N THR A 106 -5.47 -5.36 25.99
CA THR A 106 -4.56 -6.25 26.71
C THR A 106 -5.27 -7.58 27.03
N PRO A 107 -4.75 -8.73 26.57
CA PRO A 107 -5.41 -10.01 26.77
C PRO A 107 -5.59 -10.35 28.26
N SER A 108 -6.79 -10.82 28.59
CA SER A 108 -7.17 -11.26 29.94
C SER A 108 -6.81 -12.72 30.17
N THR A 109 -6.52 -13.04 31.42
CA THR A 109 -6.32 -14.42 31.91
C THR A 109 -7.63 -15.12 32.26
N SER A 110 -8.76 -14.40 32.22
CA SER A 110 -10.09 -15.01 32.28
C SER A 110 -10.42 -15.59 30.91
N ILE A 111 -10.16 -16.89 30.75
CA ILE A 111 -10.24 -17.58 29.46
C ILE A 111 -11.71 -17.85 29.11
N THR A 112 -12.19 -17.23 28.04
CA THR A 112 -13.53 -17.52 27.47
C THR A 112 -13.48 -18.68 26.46
N ALA A 113 -12.30 -18.96 25.90
CA ALA A 113 -12.05 -20.06 24.98
C ALA A 113 -11.86 -21.40 25.73
N LEU A 114 -11.76 -22.50 24.99
CA LEU A 114 -11.41 -23.78 25.59
C LEU A 114 -9.98 -23.76 26.15
N ALA A 115 -9.80 -24.34 27.34
CA ALA A 115 -8.52 -24.38 28.04
C ALA A 115 -7.47 -25.17 27.25
N ALA A 116 -6.27 -24.61 27.18
CA ALA A 116 -5.10 -25.22 26.56
C ALA A 116 -4.49 -26.27 27.48
N ASN A 117 -3.87 -27.29 26.88
CA ASN A 117 -2.98 -28.17 27.61
C ASN A 117 -1.52 -27.73 27.41
N LEU A 118 -0.79 -27.48 28.49
CA LEU A 118 0.59 -27.01 28.45
C LEU A 118 1.55 -28.19 28.44
N GLU A 119 2.40 -28.26 27.41
CA GLU A 119 3.34 -29.35 27.23
C GLU A 119 4.71 -29.00 27.83
N HIS A 120 4.78 -28.96 29.16
CA HIS A 120 5.97 -28.53 29.90
C HIS A 120 7.22 -29.37 29.58
N ARG A 121 7.07 -30.67 29.29
CA ARG A 121 8.21 -31.55 28.94
C ARG A 121 8.86 -31.20 27.60
N PHE A 122 8.09 -30.57 26.70
CA PHE A 122 8.54 -30.15 25.38
C PHE A 122 8.82 -28.65 25.32
N SER A 123 8.68 -27.94 26.44
CA SER A 123 8.92 -26.51 26.58
C SER A 123 10.21 -26.28 27.35
N PHE A 124 11.19 -25.63 26.74
CA PHE A 124 12.51 -25.42 27.35
C PHE A 124 13.16 -24.15 26.83
N SER A 125 14.13 -23.62 27.57
CA SER A 125 14.92 -22.47 27.17
C SER A 125 16.40 -22.72 27.44
N ASN A 126 17.25 -22.40 26.48
CA ASN A 126 18.70 -22.42 26.61
C ASN A 126 19.33 -21.29 25.78
N SER A 127 20.65 -21.15 25.82
CA SER A 127 21.36 -20.07 25.11
C SER A 127 21.14 -20.04 23.59
N SER A 128 20.79 -21.17 22.97
CA SER A 128 20.55 -21.26 21.53
C SER A 128 19.11 -20.89 21.12
N GLY A 129 18.13 -21.12 21.99
CA GLY A 129 16.73 -20.90 21.67
C GLY A 129 15.76 -21.26 22.79
N THR A 130 14.52 -20.81 22.61
CA THR A 130 13.40 -21.11 23.50
C THR A 130 12.28 -21.77 22.72
N VAL A 131 11.69 -22.81 23.30
CA VAL A 131 10.58 -23.59 22.77
C VAL A 131 9.42 -23.53 23.75
N TRP A 132 8.24 -23.19 23.25
CA TRP A 132 6.97 -23.29 23.97
C TRP A 132 6.07 -24.26 23.21
N ALA A 133 5.61 -25.30 23.91
CA ALA A 133 4.75 -26.33 23.36
C ALA A 133 3.44 -26.39 24.14
N TRP A 134 2.32 -26.41 23.42
CA TRP A 134 0.99 -26.50 24.01
C TRP A 134 0.02 -27.09 23.00
N SER A 135 -1.21 -27.34 23.44
CA SER A 135 -2.29 -27.68 22.53
C SER A 135 -3.58 -26.94 22.82
N PHE A 136 -4.29 -26.59 21.75
CA PHE A 136 -5.63 -26.01 21.82
C PHE A 136 -6.67 -27.01 21.33
N PRO A 137 -7.66 -27.38 22.17
CA PRO A 137 -8.82 -28.12 21.70
C PRO A 137 -9.72 -27.23 20.83
N LEU A 138 -10.39 -27.85 19.87
CA LEU A 138 -11.36 -27.23 18.98
C LEU A 138 -12.77 -27.64 19.41
N SER A 139 -13.66 -26.66 19.45
CA SER A 139 -15.08 -26.85 19.69
C SER A 139 -15.78 -27.41 18.45
N ALA A 140 -16.99 -27.93 18.61
CA ALA A 140 -17.81 -28.36 17.48
C ALA A 140 -18.21 -27.21 16.53
N SER A 141 -18.17 -25.97 17.01
CA SER A 141 -18.45 -24.75 16.24
C SER A 141 -17.23 -24.18 15.50
N ASP A 142 -16.02 -24.67 15.80
CA ASP A 142 -14.82 -24.20 15.10
C ASP A 142 -14.78 -24.79 13.68
N PRO A 143 -14.52 -23.97 12.65
CA PRO A 143 -14.41 -24.46 11.29
C PRO A 143 -13.24 -25.44 11.18
N ALA A 144 -13.43 -26.49 10.39
CA ALA A 144 -12.34 -27.39 10.05
C ALA A 144 -11.21 -26.58 9.38
N PRO A 145 -9.93 -26.91 9.66
CA PRO A 145 -8.81 -26.23 9.06
C PRO A 145 -8.83 -26.38 7.54
N SER A 146 -8.29 -25.37 6.84
CA SER A 146 -8.24 -25.35 5.38
C SER A 146 -6.81 -25.17 4.88
N THR A 147 -6.66 -25.08 3.56
CA THR A 147 -5.40 -24.73 2.89
C THR A 147 -4.89 -23.34 3.27
N THR A 148 -5.69 -22.53 3.96
CA THR A 148 -5.31 -21.22 4.48
C THR A 148 -5.93 -21.02 5.86
N THR A 149 -5.31 -21.61 6.89
CA THR A 149 -5.72 -21.46 8.28
C THR A 149 -4.97 -20.29 8.93
N PRO A 150 -5.68 -19.22 9.40
CA PRO A 150 -5.04 -18.02 9.90
C PRO A 150 -4.62 -18.13 11.37
N PHE A 151 -3.43 -17.59 11.66
CA PHE A 151 -2.91 -17.37 13.00
C PHE A 151 -2.34 -15.95 13.10
N ILE A 152 -2.39 -15.37 14.30
CA ILE A 152 -1.70 -14.12 14.62
C ILE A 152 -0.45 -14.40 15.44
N TRP A 153 0.56 -13.55 15.34
CA TRP A 153 1.71 -13.59 16.24
C TRP A 153 2.09 -12.18 16.69
N ALA A 154 2.67 -12.09 17.88
CA ALA A 154 3.14 -10.84 18.45
C ALA A 154 4.36 -11.07 19.35
N SER A 155 5.15 -10.03 19.59
CA SER A 155 6.26 -10.07 20.53
C SER A 155 6.59 -8.67 21.06
N ASN A 156 7.19 -8.63 22.25
CA ASN A 156 7.90 -7.47 22.76
C ASN A 156 9.21 -7.91 23.43
N LYS A 157 10.32 -7.75 22.71
CA LYS A 157 11.66 -8.09 23.20
C LYS A 157 12.17 -7.18 24.32
N ASN A 158 11.52 -6.04 24.54
CA ASN A 158 11.92 -5.04 25.55
C ASN A 158 11.07 -5.13 26.83
N ASP A 159 10.19 -6.12 26.93
CA ASP A 159 9.29 -6.30 28.06
C ASP A 159 9.34 -7.77 28.50
N ASN A 160 10.00 -8.03 29.63
CA ASN A 160 10.04 -9.35 30.23
C ASN A 160 9.10 -9.39 31.43
N PRO A 161 7.94 -10.06 31.33
CA PRO A 161 6.98 -10.12 32.42
C PRO A 161 7.54 -10.87 33.65
N ALA A 162 6.88 -10.71 34.79
CA ALA A 162 7.20 -11.48 36.00
C ALA A 162 6.96 -12.99 35.77
N ALA A 163 7.52 -13.85 36.63
CA ALA A 163 7.41 -15.31 36.48
C ALA A 163 5.97 -15.88 36.57
N SER A 164 4.99 -15.07 37.01
CA SER A 164 3.59 -15.49 37.12
C SER A 164 2.90 -15.55 35.76
N THR A 165 2.13 -16.60 35.51
CA THR A 165 1.29 -16.72 34.30
C THR A 165 0.27 -15.59 34.18
N THR A 166 -0.06 -14.90 35.27
CA THR A 166 -0.98 -13.75 35.30
C THR A 166 -0.30 -12.39 35.23
N ALA A 167 1.02 -12.35 35.03
CA ALA A 167 1.77 -11.10 34.97
C ALA A 167 1.23 -10.14 33.91
N SER A 168 1.20 -8.84 34.20
CA SER A 168 0.88 -7.84 33.20
C SER A 168 1.95 -7.83 32.11
N ILE A 169 1.52 -7.57 30.87
CA ILE A 169 2.41 -7.48 29.70
C ILE A 169 2.21 -6.12 29.05
N ARG A 170 3.29 -5.53 28.55
CA ARG A 170 3.22 -4.32 27.72
C ARG A 170 2.84 -4.67 26.29
N ARG A 171 2.24 -3.72 25.58
CA ARG A 171 1.86 -3.86 24.17
C ARG A 171 3.04 -4.35 23.32
N HIS A 172 2.76 -5.23 22.37
CA HIS A 172 3.76 -5.69 21.41
C HIS A 172 4.34 -4.54 20.58
N ASN A 173 5.59 -4.70 20.15
CA ASN A 173 6.24 -3.80 19.20
C ASN A 173 6.55 -4.47 17.85
N ALA A 174 6.35 -5.78 17.75
CA ALA A 174 6.39 -6.53 16.51
C ALA A 174 5.24 -7.54 16.48
N TYR A 175 4.53 -7.62 15.36
CA TYR A 175 3.35 -8.46 15.20
C TYR A 175 3.08 -8.77 13.73
N GLY A 176 2.25 -9.77 13.48
CA GLY A 176 1.87 -10.16 12.13
C GLY A 176 0.93 -11.36 12.11
N PHE A 177 0.88 -12.01 10.96
CA PHE A 177 -0.03 -13.11 10.68
C PHE A 177 0.74 -14.27 10.04
N PHE A 178 0.29 -15.49 10.29
CA PHE A 178 0.67 -16.70 9.56
C PHE A 178 -0.57 -17.31 8.91
N ASN A 179 -0.38 -17.85 7.71
CA ASN A 179 -1.37 -18.66 7.02
C ASN A 179 -0.75 -20.03 6.81
N LEU A 180 -1.32 -21.04 7.47
CA LEU A 180 -0.83 -22.41 7.43
C LEU A 180 -1.78 -23.30 6.63
N ASP A 181 -1.23 -24.17 5.79
CA ASP A 181 -1.98 -25.17 5.07
C ASP A 181 -2.06 -26.45 5.90
N LEU A 182 -3.10 -26.54 6.73
CA LEU A 182 -3.33 -27.68 7.62
C LEU A 182 -4.09 -28.82 6.93
N THR A 183 -3.99 -28.91 5.60
CA THR A 183 -4.43 -30.07 4.81
C THR A 183 -3.26 -30.91 4.30
N LYS A 184 -2.02 -30.46 4.53
CA LYS A 184 -0.80 -31.19 4.21
C LYS A 184 -0.58 -32.37 5.18
N PRO A 185 -0.40 -33.60 4.69
CA PRO A 185 -0.12 -34.75 5.55
C PRO A 185 1.10 -34.53 6.45
N TYR A 186 1.01 -34.98 7.70
CA TYR A 186 2.11 -34.95 8.65
C TYR A 186 3.09 -36.09 8.38
N ASP A 187 4.23 -35.77 7.77
CA ASP A 187 5.32 -36.73 7.59
C ASP A 187 6.27 -36.71 8.80
N SER A 188 6.10 -37.68 9.70
CA SER A 188 6.96 -37.91 10.87
C SER A 188 8.45 -38.06 10.51
N ALA A 189 8.76 -38.47 9.27
CA ALA A 189 10.12 -38.66 8.75
C ALA A 189 10.95 -37.36 8.64
N SER A 190 10.31 -36.18 8.72
CA SER A 190 10.99 -34.89 8.73
C SER A 190 11.47 -34.43 10.11
N SER A 191 11.24 -35.22 11.17
CA SER A 191 11.43 -34.79 12.57
C SER A 191 12.50 -35.56 13.38
N SER A 192 13.34 -36.38 12.73
CA SER A 192 14.31 -37.26 13.42
C SER A 192 15.76 -37.17 12.94
N SER A 193 16.25 -36.02 12.45
CA SER A 193 17.69 -35.83 12.17
C SER A 193 18.30 -34.67 12.94
N SER A 194 18.33 -34.78 14.26
CA SER A 194 19.13 -33.89 15.12
C SER A 194 19.73 -34.64 16.31
N ALA A 195 20.53 -35.67 16.02
CA ALA A 195 21.52 -36.16 16.97
C ALA A 195 22.69 -36.81 16.20
N SER A 196 23.90 -36.36 16.52
CA SER A 196 25.22 -36.92 16.17
C SER A 196 25.65 -36.92 14.69
N GLY A 197 26.67 -36.10 14.40
CA GLY A 197 27.40 -36.12 13.13
C GLY A 197 28.46 -35.02 13.05
N SER A 198 29.60 -35.23 13.71
CA SER A 198 30.83 -34.51 13.38
C SER A 198 31.18 -34.79 11.92
N GLY A 199 31.17 -33.75 11.09
CA GLY A 199 31.40 -33.88 9.66
C GLY A 199 31.58 -32.52 8.99
N SER A 200 32.83 -32.10 8.87
CA SER A 200 33.26 -30.98 8.03
C SER A 200 32.76 -31.18 6.59
N LEU A 201 31.81 -30.37 6.12
CA LEU A 201 31.49 -30.20 4.71
C LEU A 201 31.28 -28.72 4.37
N LYS A 202 31.93 -28.33 3.28
CA LYS A 202 32.04 -27.00 2.66
C LYS A 202 30.67 -26.37 2.35
N PRO A 203 30.61 -25.02 2.25
CA PRO A 203 29.37 -24.30 2.01
C PRO A 203 28.83 -24.60 0.60
N GLY A 204 27.87 -25.51 0.52
CA GLY A 204 26.97 -25.64 -0.63
C GLY A 204 26.03 -24.44 -0.65
N SER A 205 26.20 -23.58 -1.64
CA SER A 205 25.37 -22.43 -1.92
C SER A 205 23.93 -22.84 -2.25
N ASN A 206 23.10 -23.02 -1.23
CA ASN A 206 21.66 -22.94 -1.37
C ASN A 206 21.13 -21.85 -0.44
N GLN A 207 21.34 -20.61 -0.90
CA GLN A 207 20.54 -19.49 -0.44
C GLN A 207 19.09 -19.74 -0.88
N ASN A 208 18.32 -20.39 -0.01
CA ASN A 208 16.87 -20.22 0.01
C ASN A 208 16.58 -18.78 0.44
N ARG A 209 16.72 -17.85 -0.52
CA ARG A 209 16.00 -16.57 -0.47
C ARG A 209 14.54 -16.91 -0.22
N GLY A 210 14.02 -16.48 0.93
CA GLY A 210 12.63 -16.72 1.32
C GLY A 210 11.70 -16.47 0.14
N ARG A 211 11.09 -17.54 -0.38
CA ARG A 211 10.14 -17.48 -1.47
C ARG A 211 8.90 -16.78 -0.93
N ARG A 212 8.84 -15.46 -1.14
CA ARG A 212 7.72 -14.58 -0.79
C ARG A 212 6.47 -15.10 -1.51
N ILE A 213 5.59 -15.76 -0.77
CA ILE A 213 4.30 -16.22 -1.30
C ILE A 213 3.39 -14.98 -1.41
N LEU A 214 3.10 -14.55 -2.64
CA LEU A 214 2.06 -13.55 -2.92
C LEU A 214 0.68 -14.16 -2.62
N ASP A 215 0.10 -13.83 -1.48
CA ASP A 215 -1.32 -14.11 -1.20
C ASP A 215 -2.20 -12.93 -1.65
N LYS A 216 -3.52 -13.17 -1.73
CA LYS A 216 -4.51 -12.16 -2.18
C LYS A 216 -4.41 -10.85 -1.39
N ARG A 217 -4.14 -10.93 -0.08
CA ARG A 217 -4.02 -9.76 0.80
C ARG A 217 -2.79 -8.92 0.47
N ASN A 218 -1.62 -9.55 0.30
CA ASN A 218 -0.41 -8.82 -0.06
C ASN A 218 -0.54 -8.14 -1.43
N ASN A 219 -1.26 -8.76 -2.38
CA ASN A 219 -1.55 -8.13 -3.67
C ASN A 219 -2.38 -6.85 -3.52
N VAL A 220 -3.36 -6.83 -2.63
CA VAL A 220 -4.18 -5.63 -2.37
C VAL A 220 -3.38 -4.54 -1.68
N ILE A 221 -2.50 -4.89 -0.72
CA ILE A 221 -1.60 -3.93 -0.07
C ILE A 221 -0.63 -3.33 -1.08
N ILE A 222 -0.03 -4.15 -1.95
CA ILE A 222 0.85 -3.68 -3.03
C ILE A 222 0.09 -2.78 -3.99
N ALA A 223 -1.14 -3.14 -4.37
CA ALA A 223 -1.98 -2.29 -5.21
C ALA A 223 -2.21 -0.93 -4.55
N HIS A 224 -2.62 -0.90 -3.27
CA HIS A 224 -2.76 0.35 -2.51
C HIS A 224 -1.50 1.21 -2.57
N MET A 225 -0.32 0.62 -2.33
CA MET A 225 0.96 1.32 -2.40
C MET A 225 1.23 1.90 -3.80
N VAL A 226 1.03 1.12 -4.86
CA VAL A 226 1.24 1.57 -6.24
C VAL A 226 0.32 2.75 -6.58
N PHE A 227 -0.98 2.65 -6.26
CA PHE A 227 -1.93 3.74 -6.49
C PHE A 227 -1.55 5.02 -5.73
N MET A 228 -1.13 4.89 -4.46
CA MET A 228 -0.73 6.03 -3.64
C MET A 228 0.59 6.65 -4.10
N ILE A 229 1.58 5.84 -4.52
CA ILE A 229 2.86 6.35 -5.05
C ILE A 229 2.63 7.09 -6.36
N VAL A 230 1.87 6.52 -7.30
CA VAL A 230 1.57 7.18 -8.58
C VAL A 230 0.83 8.50 -8.35
N ALA A 231 -0.16 8.52 -7.45
CA ALA A 231 -0.89 9.75 -7.15
C ALA A 231 0.00 10.81 -6.49
N TRP A 232 0.63 10.49 -5.35
CA TRP A 232 1.26 11.48 -4.48
C TRP A 232 2.69 11.84 -4.87
N PHE A 233 3.41 10.96 -5.56
CA PHE A 233 4.80 11.19 -5.95
C PHE A 233 4.97 11.54 -7.43
N LEU A 234 3.97 11.27 -8.28
CA LEU A 234 4.01 11.63 -9.71
C LEU A 234 2.94 12.65 -10.09
N LEU A 235 1.65 12.30 -9.96
CA LEU A 235 0.56 13.11 -10.50
C LEU A 235 0.34 14.43 -9.75
N VAL A 236 0.27 14.39 -8.41
CA VAL A 236 0.08 15.61 -7.59
C VAL A 236 1.24 16.59 -7.80
N PRO A 237 2.53 16.19 -7.68
CA PRO A 237 3.64 17.09 -7.95
C PRO A 237 3.64 17.63 -9.38
N ALA A 238 3.36 16.79 -10.38
CA ALA A 238 3.23 17.25 -11.76
C ALA A 238 2.14 18.32 -11.91
N GLY A 239 0.96 18.10 -11.30
CA GLY A 239 -0.12 19.09 -11.29
C GLY A 239 0.28 20.40 -10.62
N ILE A 240 1.02 20.35 -9.51
CA ILE A 240 1.54 21.55 -8.81
C ILE A 240 2.52 22.32 -9.72
N LEU A 241 3.45 21.62 -10.36
CA LEU A 241 4.43 22.22 -11.27
C LEU A 241 3.75 22.80 -12.53
N ILE A 242 2.74 22.12 -13.10
CA ILE A 242 1.92 22.66 -14.19
C ILE A 242 1.25 23.97 -13.77
N GLY A 243 0.70 24.01 -12.55
CA GLY A 243 0.15 25.26 -12.01
C GLY A 243 1.20 26.36 -11.91
N ARG A 244 2.42 26.04 -11.50
CA ARG A 244 3.52 27.00 -11.34
C ARG A 244 4.05 27.51 -12.69
N TYR A 245 4.55 26.62 -13.53
CA TYR A 245 5.22 26.95 -14.80
C TYR A 245 4.24 27.27 -15.93
N GLY A 246 3.09 26.59 -15.95
CA GLY A 246 2.12 26.76 -17.02
C GLY A 246 1.57 28.19 -17.08
N ARG A 247 1.51 28.92 -15.96
CA ARG A 247 1.06 30.34 -15.93
C ARG A 247 1.80 31.25 -16.90
N THR A 248 3.06 30.97 -17.22
CA THR A 248 3.86 31.75 -18.17
C THR A 248 4.00 31.10 -19.54
N MET A 249 3.80 29.78 -19.64
CA MET A 249 4.21 28.99 -20.79
C MET A 249 3.04 28.52 -21.68
N PHE A 250 1.87 28.22 -21.12
CA PHE A 250 0.73 27.66 -21.87
C PHE A 250 -0.61 27.78 -21.13
N LYS A 251 -1.71 27.28 -21.72
CA LYS A 251 -3.03 27.23 -21.05
C LYS A 251 -3.03 26.17 -19.94
N TRP A 252 -2.61 26.57 -18.74
CA TRP A 252 -2.30 25.67 -17.63
C TRP A 252 -3.52 25.09 -16.90
N PHE A 253 -4.62 25.86 -16.76
CA PHE A 253 -5.71 25.47 -15.87
C PHE A 253 -6.44 24.18 -16.30
N PRO A 254 -6.80 23.97 -17.58
CA PRO A 254 -7.41 22.72 -18.02
C PRO A 254 -6.52 21.50 -17.75
N VAL A 255 -5.21 21.64 -17.99
CA VAL A 255 -4.22 20.58 -17.78
C VAL A 255 -4.04 20.29 -16.29
N HIS A 256 -3.88 21.33 -15.46
CA HIS A 256 -3.80 21.20 -14.01
C HIS A 256 -5.04 20.49 -13.45
N ARG A 257 -6.24 20.90 -13.88
CA ARG A 257 -7.49 20.27 -13.47
C ARG A 257 -7.56 18.81 -13.88
N ALA A 258 -7.19 18.48 -15.11
CA ALA A 258 -7.21 17.10 -15.60
C ALA A 258 -6.25 16.21 -14.80
N VAL A 259 -5.00 16.64 -14.62
CA VAL A 259 -3.99 15.89 -13.85
C VAL A 259 -4.41 15.71 -12.40
N MET A 260 -4.95 16.75 -11.75
CA MET A 260 -5.44 16.65 -10.38
C MET A 260 -6.67 15.75 -10.23
N ALA A 261 -7.58 15.76 -11.21
CA ALA A 261 -8.71 14.83 -11.24
C ALA A 261 -8.23 13.38 -11.38
N THR A 262 -7.26 13.11 -12.25
CA THR A 262 -6.65 11.78 -12.36
C THR A 262 -5.95 11.38 -11.07
N ALA A 263 -5.19 12.27 -10.43
CA ALA A 263 -4.57 12.00 -9.14
C ALA A 263 -5.60 11.63 -8.08
N PHE A 264 -6.70 12.39 -8.01
CA PHE A 264 -7.80 12.09 -7.08
C PHE A 264 -8.41 10.71 -7.32
N LEU A 265 -8.63 10.30 -8.57
CA LEU A 265 -9.13 8.96 -8.89
C LEU A 265 -8.18 7.86 -8.40
N PHE A 266 -6.87 8.02 -8.56
CA PHE A 266 -5.90 7.05 -8.05
C PHE A 266 -5.93 6.96 -6.52
N VAL A 267 -5.99 8.11 -5.82
CA VAL A 267 -6.12 8.13 -4.36
C VAL A 267 -7.42 7.47 -3.92
N LEU A 268 -8.54 7.78 -4.59
CA LEU A 268 -9.86 7.22 -4.29
C LEU A 268 -9.86 5.70 -4.44
N ILE A 269 -9.35 5.17 -5.55
CA ILE A 269 -9.25 3.72 -5.77
C ILE A 269 -8.36 3.08 -4.72
N GLY A 270 -7.16 3.63 -4.49
CA GLY A 270 -6.22 3.13 -3.50
C GLY A 270 -6.81 3.13 -2.07
N PHE A 271 -7.61 4.14 -1.73
CA PHE A 271 -8.28 4.24 -0.44
C PHE A 271 -9.41 3.20 -0.30
N ILE A 272 -10.26 3.06 -1.33
CA ILE A 272 -11.37 2.09 -1.31
C ILE A 272 -10.85 0.66 -1.16
N ILE A 273 -9.82 0.27 -1.92
CA ILE A 273 -9.32 -1.12 -1.87
C ILE A 273 -8.74 -1.47 -0.50
N ILE A 274 -8.03 -0.54 0.17
CA ILE A 274 -7.42 -0.84 1.48
C ILE A 274 -8.47 -0.86 2.60
N VAL A 275 -9.49 -0.01 2.51
CA VAL A 275 -10.63 -0.04 3.44
C VAL A 275 -11.40 -1.35 3.26
N ALA A 276 -11.75 -1.72 2.03
CA ALA A 276 -12.44 -2.98 1.74
C ALA A 276 -11.64 -4.20 2.20
N GLN A 277 -10.32 -4.19 2.02
CA GLN A 277 -9.43 -5.24 2.50
C GLN A 277 -9.42 -5.32 4.03
N THR A 278 -9.42 -4.18 4.71
CA THR A 278 -9.47 -4.11 6.19
C THR A 278 -10.76 -4.73 6.70
N SER A 279 -11.91 -4.34 6.13
CA SER A 279 -13.23 -4.91 6.47
C SER A 279 -13.29 -6.42 6.21
N SER A 280 -12.79 -6.86 5.05
CA SER A 280 -12.82 -8.29 4.66
C SER A 280 -11.92 -9.16 5.55
N SER A 281 -10.90 -8.57 6.17
CA SER A 281 -10.03 -9.25 7.13
C SER A 281 -10.50 -9.18 8.58
N GLY A 282 -11.62 -8.50 8.85
CA GLY A 282 -12.12 -8.24 10.20
C GLY A 282 -11.28 -7.25 11.02
N GLY A 283 -10.30 -6.60 10.38
CA GLY A 283 -9.40 -5.65 11.05
C GLY A 283 -10.11 -4.35 11.42
N GLU A 284 -9.62 -3.70 12.48
CA GLU A 284 -10.10 -2.38 12.87
C GLU A 284 -9.72 -1.30 11.85
N HIS A 285 -10.69 -0.46 11.53
CA HIS A 285 -10.47 0.68 10.65
C HIS A 285 -9.75 1.80 11.38
N PHE A 286 -8.70 2.34 10.76
CA PHE A 286 -8.00 3.54 11.25
C PHE A 286 -7.30 3.38 12.61
N ASP A 287 -6.80 2.19 12.93
CA ASP A 287 -6.08 1.92 14.18
C ASP A 287 -4.60 2.39 14.18
N SER A 288 -4.02 2.68 13.01
CA SER A 288 -2.64 3.19 12.91
C SER A 288 -2.56 4.69 12.65
N THR A 289 -1.43 5.31 13.04
CA THR A 289 -1.11 6.72 12.69
C THR A 289 -1.20 6.94 11.18
N HIS A 290 -0.67 6.02 10.38
CA HIS A 290 -0.75 6.06 8.91
C HIS A 290 -2.20 6.09 8.40
N ALA A 291 -3.08 5.25 8.98
CA ALA A 291 -4.46 5.18 8.54
C ALA A 291 -5.25 6.44 8.94
N ARG A 292 -5.04 6.96 10.16
CA ARG A 292 -5.68 8.20 10.65
C ARG A 292 -5.22 9.42 9.85
N ALA A 293 -3.90 9.57 9.67
CA ALA A 293 -3.33 10.65 8.87
C ALA A 293 -3.74 10.54 7.39
N GLY A 294 -3.74 9.33 6.82
CA GLY A 294 -4.22 9.06 5.47
C GLY A 294 -5.67 9.47 5.24
N LEU A 295 -6.57 9.17 6.19
CA LEU A 295 -7.96 9.62 6.14
C LEU A 295 -8.06 11.16 6.16
N ALA A 296 -7.33 11.81 7.07
CA ALA A 296 -7.33 13.27 7.15
C ALA A 296 -6.83 13.92 5.85
N ILE A 297 -5.74 13.39 5.27
CA ILE A 297 -5.18 13.83 3.99
C ILE A 297 -6.20 13.64 2.85
N PHE A 298 -6.90 12.51 2.83
CA PHE A 298 -7.94 12.22 1.83
C PHE A 298 -9.10 13.22 1.91
N ILE A 299 -9.60 13.51 3.12
CA ILE A 299 -10.64 14.52 3.34
C ILE A 299 -10.15 15.91 2.89
N ILE A 300 -8.93 16.29 3.26
CA ILE A 300 -8.33 17.56 2.83
C ILE A 300 -8.22 17.63 1.30
N MET A 301 -7.90 16.53 0.61
CA MET A 301 -7.83 16.48 -0.86
C MET A 301 -9.19 16.72 -1.53
N ILE A 302 -10.28 16.18 -0.95
CA ILE A 302 -11.65 16.47 -1.41
C ILE A 302 -11.95 17.96 -1.25
N LEU A 303 -11.68 18.52 -0.06
CA LEU A 303 -11.88 19.94 0.21
C LEU A 303 -11.02 20.82 -0.70
N GLN A 304 -9.78 20.42 -1.01
CA GLN A 304 -8.90 21.12 -1.94
C GLN A 304 -9.43 21.12 -3.37
N SER A 305 -10.06 20.03 -3.80
CA SER A 305 -10.68 19.94 -5.13
C SER A 305 -11.85 20.91 -5.25
N LEU A 306 -12.71 20.99 -4.22
CA LEU A 306 -13.81 21.96 -4.16
C LEU A 306 -13.29 23.39 -4.11
N LEU A 307 -12.30 23.66 -3.25
CA LEU A 307 -11.67 24.98 -3.12
C LEU A 307 -11.02 25.42 -4.43
N GLY A 308 -10.41 24.51 -5.19
CA GLY A 308 -9.82 24.80 -6.50
C GLY A 308 -10.87 25.23 -7.53
N VAL A 309 -12.01 24.53 -7.59
CA VAL A 309 -13.12 24.86 -8.51
C VAL A 309 -13.76 26.21 -8.16
N LEU A 310 -14.06 26.44 -6.87
CA LEU A 310 -14.66 27.69 -6.40
C LEU A 310 -13.68 28.85 -6.52
N GLY A 311 -12.44 28.65 -6.07
CA GLY A 311 -11.37 29.64 -6.08
C GLY A 311 -11.03 30.11 -7.50
N HIS A 312 -11.13 29.25 -8.51
CA HIS A 312 -10.87 29.65 -9.90
C HIS A 312 -11.85 30.70 -10.42
N LYS A 313 -13.07 30.79 -9.88
CA LYS A 313 -14.05 31.81 -10.28
C LYS A 313 -13.78 33.19 -9.65
N THR A 314 -12.89 33.26 -8.66
CA THR A 314 -12.59 34.50 -7.91
C THR A 314 -11.46 35.32 -8.54
N LYS A 315 -11.24 36.55 -8.08
CA LYS A 315 -10.09 37.39 -8.49
C LYS A 315 -8.76 36.74 -8.11
N ARG A 316 -7.69 37.04 -8.87
CA ARG A 316 -6.35 36.41 -8.74
C ARG A 316 -5.78 36.40 -7.31
N PHE A 317 -5.97 37.47 -6.55
CA PHE A 317 -5.45 37.62 -5.18
C PHE A 317 -6.54 37.44 -4.10
N ASN A 318 -7.65 36.78 -4.44
CA ASN A 318 -8.65 36.44 -3.44
C ASN A 318 -8.06 35.44 -2.42
N PRO A 319 -8.34 35.60 -1.10
CA PRO A 319 -7.82 34.71 -0.07
C PRO A 319 -8.03 33.22 -0.34
N SER A 320 -9.15 32.83 -0.95
CA SER A 320 -9.44 31.43 -1.31
C SER A 320 -8.36 30.79 -2.19
N ARG A 321 -7.76 31.55 -3.12
CA ARG A 321 -6.68 31.06 -4.00
C ARG A 321 -5.36 30.92 -3.25
N ILE A 322 -5.09 31.81 -2.29
CA ILE A 322 -3.88 31.74 -1.46
C ILE A 322 -3.97 30.51 -0.55
N VAL A 323 -5.12 30.35 0.11
CA VAL A 323 -5.42 29.18 0.95
C VAL A 323 -5.31 27.88 0.16
N HIS A 324 -5.82 27.84 -1.08
CA HIS A 324 -5.67 26.67 -1.97
C HIS A 324 -4.20 26.30 -2.23
N VAL A 325 -3.34 27.28 -2.48
CA VAL A 325 -1.91 27.02 -2.72
C VAL A 325 -1.22 26.57 -1.43
N VAL A 326 -1.44 27.24 -0.31
CA VAL A 326 -0.77 26.94 0.97
C VAL A 326 -1.16 25.55 1.47
N ILE A 327 -2.47 25.24 1.51
CA ILE A 327 -2.94 23.92 1.95
C ILE A 327 -2.52 22.85 0.94
N GLY A 328 -2.56 23.12 -0.36
CA GLY A 328 -2.12 22.18 -1.39
C GLY A 328 -0.65 21.76 -1.25
N LEU A 329 0.24 22.71 -0.92
CA LEU A 329 1.64 22.40 -0.62
C LEU A 329 1.78 21.63 0.71
N GLY A 330 1.10 22.08 1.76
CA GLY A 330 1.15 21.45 3.08
C GLY A 330 0.66 20.00 3.06
N VAL A 331 -0.47 19.71 2.39
CA VAL A 331 -1.01 18.35 2.30
C VAL A 331 -0.10 17.43 1.48
N THR A 332 0.63 17.97 0.50
CA THR A 332 1.62 17.19 -0.26
C THR A 332 2.77 16.72 0.63
N VAL A 333 3.29 17.61 1.49
CA VAL A 333 4.34 17.24 2.48
C VAL A 333 3.81 16.21 3.48
N LEU A 334 2.59 16.41 3.99
CA LEU A 334 1.95 15.45 4.90
C LEU A 334 1.75 14.08 4.23
N ALA A 335 1.40 14.04 2.94
CA ALA A 335 1.24 12.79 2.20
C ALA A 335 2.56 12.04 2.00
N ILE A 336 3.67 12.75 1.78
CA ILE A 336 5.00 12.14 1.71
C ILE A 336 5.38 11.50 3.05
N TRP A 337 5.20 12.22 4.17
CA TRP A 337 5.40 11.66 5.50
C TRP A 337 4.50 10.44 5.75
N ASN A 338 3.20 10.56 5.44
CA ASN A 338 2.25 9.48 5.62
C ASN A 338 2.62 8.23 4.78
N ALA A 339 3.15 8.41 3.57
CA ALA A 339 3.64 7.30 2.76
C ALA A 339 4.85 6.61 3.38
N THR A 340 5.77 7.36 4.02
CA THR A 340 6.89 6.75 4.75
C THR A 340 6.46 5.99 6.00
N GLU A 341 5.46 6.49 6.73
CA GLU A 341 4.83 5.73 7.82
C GLU A 341 4.20 4.43 7.30
N GLY A 342 3.53 4.49 6.14
CA GLY A 342 2.92 3.32 5.50
C GLY A 342 3.93 2.23 5.11
N LEU A 343 5.14 2.61 4.67
CA LEU A 343 6.22 1.66 4.41
C LEU A 343 6.68 0.91 5.67
N SER A 344 6.59 1.55 6.84
CA SER A 344 6.97 0.91 8.12
C SER A 344 5.97 -0.16 8.57
N LEU A 345 4.70 -0.02 8.16
CA LEU A 345 3.64 -1.00 8.41
C LEU A 345 3.67 -2.19 7.45
N TRP A 346 4.50 -2.13 6.40
CA TRP A 346 4.58 -3.21 5.44
C TRP A 346 5.27 -4.43 6.06
N SER A 347 4.50 -5.49 6.29
CA SER A 347 4.94 -6.73 6.95
C SER A 347 6.13 -7.42 6.27
N TRP A 348 6.35 -7.16 4.97
CA TRP A 348 7.48 -7.69 4.22
C TRP A 348 8.79 -6.92 4.45
N GLY A 349 8.73 -5.81 5.17
CA GLY A 349 9.86 -4.94 5.46
C GLY A 349 10.27 -4.16 4.22
N ALA A 350 9.91 -2.88 4.17
CA ALA A 350 10.53 -1.98 3.22
C ALA A 350 12.04 -1.86 3.55
N PRO A 351 12.94 -1.94 2.56
CA PRO A 351 14.34 -1.64 2.80
C PRO A 351 14.47 -0.24 3.40
N ARG A 352 15.36 -0.04 4.38
CA ARG A 352 15.52 1.26 5.05
C ARG A 352 15.79 2.40 4.06
N TRP A 353 16.44 2.10 2.93
CA TRP A 353 16.72 3.04 1.84
C TRP A 353 15.49 3.46 1.03
N ALA A 354 14.38 2.70 1.05
CA ALA A 354 13.19 3.04 0.27
C ALA A 354 12.57 4.36 0.73
N GLY A 355 12.52 4.61 2.05
CA GLY A 355 12.08 5.89 2.59
C GLY A 355 12.97 7.05 2.15
N TRP A 356 14.30 6.85 2.13
CA TRP A 356 15.25 7.86 1.67
C TRP A 356 15.04 8.23 0.20
N ILE A 357 14.75 7.27 -0.67
CA ILE A 357 14.44 7.55 -2.09
C ILE A 357 13.21 8.46 -2.22
N LEU A 358 12.15 8.19 -1.46
CA LEU A 358 10.93 9.02 -1.48
C LEU A 358 11.22 10.45 -1.03
N TRP A 359 12.03 10.63 0.00
CA TRP A 359 12.42 11.96 0.48
C TRP A 359 13.35 12.70 -0.50
N VAL A 360 14.33 12.02 -1.09
CA VAL A 360 15.20 12.61 -2.12
C VAL A 360 14.37 13.08 -3.32
N TRP A 361 13.44 12.25 -3.79
CA TRP A 361 12.53 12.63 -4.87
C TRP A 361 11.65 13.82 -4.49
N ALA A 362 11.08 13.82 -3.29
CA ALA A 362 10.31 14.95 -2.77
C ALA A 362 11.16 16.25 -2.70
N SER A 363 12.42 16.17 -2.28
CA SER A 363 13.34 17.31 -2.25
C SER A 363 13.61 17.84 -3.65
N LEU A 364 13.81 16.97 -4.65
CA LEU A 364 13.98 17.38 -6.05
C LEU A 364 12.74 18.12 -6.57
N LEU A 365 11.54 17.63 -6.26
CA LEU A 365 10.28 18.29 -6.63
C LEU A 365 10.09 19.64 -5.93
N ALA A 366 10.49 19.74 -4.65
CA ALA A 366 10.46 21.00 -3.91
C ALA A 366 11.43 22.03 -4.53
N LEU A 367 12.65 21.62 -4.87
CA LEU A 367 13.61 22.47 -5.58
C LEU A 367 13.07 22.92 -6.94
N ALA A 368 12.46 22.00 -7.71
CA ALA A 368 11.81 22.34 -8.97
C ALA A 368 10.66 23.36 -8.80
N TYR A 369 9.89 23.26 -7.72
CA TYR A 369 8.86 24.26 -7.41
C TYR A 369 9.48 25.63 -7.08
N LEU A 370 10.52 25.67 -6.26
CA LEU A 370 11.23 26.89 -5.88
C LEU A 370 11.89 27.57 -7.08
N ALA A 371 12.53 26.81 -7.97
CA ALA A 371 13.07 27.33 -9.23
C ALA A 371 11.98 28.00 -10.08
N GLY A 372 10.75 27.48 -10.04
CA GLY A 372 9.59 28.06 -10.72
C GLY A 372 9.20 29.45 -10.19
N LEU A 373 9.60 29.83 -8.98
CA LEU A 373 9.36 31.18 -8.44
C LEU A 373 10.16 32.24 -9.20
N ALA A 374 11.27 31.89 -9.86
CA ALA A 374 12.01 32.81 -10.72
C ALA A 374 11.15 33.36 -11.88
N PHE A 375 10.11 32.64 -12.29
CA PHE A 375 9.17 33.07 -13.33
C PHE A 375 8.02 33.95 -12.80
N LEU A 376 7.85 34.07 -11.47
CA LEU A 376 6.77 34.84 -10.85
C LEU A 376 6.76 36.33 -11.27
N PRO A 377 7.90 37.04 -11.36
CA PRO A 377 7.91 38.43 -11.83
C PRO A 377 7.43 38.58 -13.27
N ARG A 378 7.67 37.57 -14.11
CA ARG A 378 7.21 37.56 -15.51
C ARG A 378 5.70 37.34 -15.59
N ASP A 379 5.17 36.36 -14.85
CA ASP A 379 3.74 36.09 -14.71
C ASP A 379 2.97 37.34 -14.22
N LEU A 380 3.47 38.00 -13.17
CA LEU A 380 2.86 39.23 -12.64
C LEU A 380 2.86 40.38 -13.67
N ARG A 381 3.92 40.51 -14.48
CA ARG A 381 3.98 41.50 -15.56
C ARG A 381 2.96 41.21 -16.66
N GLN A 382 2.87 39.95 -17.11
CA GLN A 382 1.89 39.52 -18.12
C GLN A 382 0.45 39.77 -17.63
N TRP A 383 0.15 39.37 -16.39
CA TRP A 383 -1.17 39.59 -15.80
C TRP A 383 -1.55 41.08 -15.70
N ARG A 384 -0.62 41.96 -15.27
CA ARG A 384 -0.90 43.41 -15.22
C ARG A 384 -1.16 44.00 -16.62
N ALA A 385 -0.43 43.54 -17.63
CA ALA A 385 -0.63 43.97 -19.01
C ALA A 385 -2.01 43.54 -19.55
N GLU A 386 -2.43 42.31 -19.26
CA GLU A 386 -3.77 41.82 -19.61
C GLU A 386 -4.88 42.65 -18.97
N GLN A 387 -4.75 42.96 -17.67
CA GLN A 387 -5.74 43.79 -16.96
C GLN A 387 -5.86 45.19 -17.58
N ARG A 388 -4.73 45.83 -17.89
CA ARG A 388 -4.72 47.15 -18.54
C ARG A 388 -5.41 47.12 -19.89
N ASN A 389 -5.08 46.13 -20.73
CA ASN A 389 -5.69 45.98 -22.05
C ASN A 389 -7.20 45.68 -21.96
N SER A 390 -7.65 44.93 -20.94
CA SER A 390 -9.07 44.68 -20.70
C SER A 390 -9.82 45.94 -20.29
N GLN A 391 -9.24 46.77 -19.42
CA GLN A 391 -9.82 48.06 -19.03
C GLN A 391 -9.93 49.03 -20.21
N GLU A 392 -8.90 49.10 -21.06
CA GLU A 392 -8.90 49.94 -22.26
C GLU A 392 -9.99 49.52 -23.26
N LYS A 393 -10.13 48.21 -23.52
CA LYS A 393 -11.21 47.69 -24.38
C LYS A 393 -12.60 48.00 -23.80
N GLN A 394 -12.76 47.91 -22.49
CA GLN A 394 -14.03 48.22 -21.84
C GLN A 394 -14.36 49.72 -21.97
N HIS A 395 -13.39 50.62 -21.76
CA HIS A 395 -13.54 52.05 -21.99
C HIS A 395 -13.89 52.38 -23.45
N HIS A 396 -13.21 51.76 -24.42
CA HIS A 396 -13.52 51.97 -25.84
C HIS A 396 -14.91 51.45 -26.23
N SER A 397 -15.36 50.33 -25.64
CA SER A 397 -16.71 49.80 -25.88
C SER A 397 -17.83 50.65 -25.26
N LEU A 398 -17.57 51.30 -24.12
CA LEU A 398 -18.51 52.22 -23.48
C LEU A 398 -18.52 53.58 -24.18
N GLY A 399 -17.36 54.06 -24.66
CA GLY A 399 -17.23 55.32 -25.39
C GLY A 399 -17.82 55.32 -26.80
N LEU A 400 -17.90 54.16 -27.47
CA LEU A 400 -18.60 54.01 -28.76
C LEU A 400 -20.14 53.98 -28.63
N GLY A 401 -20.68 53.96 -27.41
CA GLY A 401 -22.12 54.01 -27.15
C GLY A 401 -22.71 55.42 -26.98
N GLU A 402 -21.86 56.46 -26.87
CA GLU A 402 -22.30 57.81 -26.43
C GLU A 402 -22.17 58.93 -27.47
N PHE A 403 -21.85 58.64 -28.74
CA PHE A 403 -21.77 59.67 -29.79
C PHE A 403 -22.58 59.33 -31.03
N LEU A 404 -23.90 59.49 -30.93
CA LEU A 404 -24.72 59.99 -32.04
C LEU A 404 -25.77 60.97 -31.52
N PRO A 405 -25.53 62.28 -31.68
CA PRO A 405 -26.58 63.18 -32.10
C PRO A 405 -26.21 63.74 -33.48
N GLY A 406 -27.17 63.68 -34.40
CA GLY A 406 -27.03 64.26 -35.72
C GLY A 406 -26.96 65.79 -35.71
N ARG A 407 -26.47 66.35 -36.82
CA ARG A 407 -27.14 67.38 -37.65
C ARG A 407 -26.12 68.28 -38.37
N ALA A 408 -26.29 68.27 -39.70
CA ALA A 408 -26.16 69.37 -40.68
C ALA A 408 -24.84 70.15 -40.89
N SER A 409 -24.40 70.09 -42.17
CA SER A 409 -24.10 71.22 -43.08
C SER A 409 -23.43 72.48 -42.52
N MET A 410 -22.24 72.84 -43.02
CA MET A 410 -22.07 74.04 -43.87
C MET A 410 -20.66 74.15 -44.49
N SER A 411 -20.65 74.61 -45.74
CA SER A 411 -19.55 75.12 -46.58
C SER A 411 -18.63 76.15 -45.89
N THR A 412 -17.36 76.28 -46.30
CA THR A 412 -16.79 77.48 -47.01
C THR A 412 -15.32 77.26 -47.42
N LYS A 413 -14.97 77.86 -48.57
CA LYS A 413 -13.71 77.86 -49.34
C LYS A 413 -12.52 78.61 -48.71
N GLN A 414 -11.34 78.32 -49.30
CA GLN A 414 -10.33 79.27 -49.84
C GLN A 414 -9.03 79.52 -49.04
N GLY A 415 -7.88 79.27 -49.71
CA GLY A 415 -6.57 79.80 -49.31
C GLY A 415 -5.35 78.98 -49.77
N SER A 416 -4.88 79.22 -51.00
CA SER A 416 -3.52 78.95 -51.52
C SER A 416 -3.05 80.27 -52.17
N PRO A 417 -1.75 80.57 -52.45
CA PRO A 417 -0.62 79.68 -52.77
C PRO A 417 0.72 80.09 -52.07
N THR A 418 1.82 79.32 -52.07
CA THR A 418 2.87 79.34 -53.13
C THR A 418 4.08 78.47 -52.73
N HIS A 419 4.83 78.05 -53.76
CA HIS A 419 6.21 77.54 -53.82
C HIS A 419 6.51 76.02 -53.78
N GLN A 420 6.79 75.50 -54.99
CA GLN A 420 7.54 74.29 -55.38
C GLN A 420 9.07 74.58 -55.43
N PRO A 421 9.96 73.61 -55.79
CA PRO A 421 9.86 72.13 -55.75
C PRO A 421 11.10 71.45 -55.10
N GLY A 422 10.98 70.17 -54.72
CA GLY A 422 12.10 69.34 -54.29
C GLY A 422 11.75 67.85 -54.31
N SER A 423 12.60 67.07 -54.95
CA SER A 423 12.52 65.67 -55.39
C SER A 423 12.22 64.56 -54.37
N SER A 424 11.63 63.47 -54.87
CA SER A 424 11.28 62.18 -54.25
C SER A 424 12.41 61.43 -53.52
N PRO A 425 12.03 60.46 -52.66
CA PRO A 425 12.53 59.09 -52.89
C PRO A 425 11.50 57.94 -52.64
N LEU A 426 11.61 56.96 -53.54
CA LEU A 426 11.41 55.50 -53.47
C LEU A 426 10.59 54.84 -52.33
N GLN A 427 9.54 54.14 -52.79
CA GLN A 427 8.81 53.05 -52.15
C GLN A 427 9.66 51.78 -52.01
N THR A 428 9.51 51.09 -50.87
CA THR A 428 9.73 49.64 -50.75
C THR A 428 8.54 48.99 -50.05
N ALA A 429 7.81 48.15 -50.77
CA ALA A 429 6.78 47.25 -50.27
C ALA A 429 7.32 45.80 -50.27
N PRO A 430 6.93 44.92 -49.34
CA PRO A 430 7.32 43.51 -49.37
C PRO A 430 6.37 42.67 -50.23
N SER A 431 6.98 41.80 -51.03
CA SER A 431 6.38 40.87 -51.99
C SER A 431 5.77 39.63 -51.32
N ARG A 432 4.61 39.21 -51.83
CA ARG A 432 3.88 37.97 -51.54
C ARG A 432 3.93 37.10 -52.80
N ALA A 433 4.55 35.93 -52.75
CA ALA A 433 4.45 34.92 -53.81
C ALA A 433 4.62 33.51 -53.21
N TYR A 434 3.54 32.72 -53.21
CA TYR A 434 3.45 31.37 -53.78
C TYR A 434 2.14 30.68 -53.33
N GLN A 435 1.13 30.74 -54.19
CA GLN A 435 0.11 29.71 -54.42
C GLN A 435 0.20 29.43 -55.93
N THR A 436 0.12 28.22 -56.48
CA THR A 436 -1.11 27.40 -56.62
C THR A 436 -0.77 26.12 -57.42
N TYR A 437 -1.69 25.14 -57.38
CA TYR A 437 -1.92 23.91 -58.18
C TYR A 437 -1.70 22.62 -57.36
N SER A 438 -2.70 21.75 -57.17
CA SER A 438 -3.64 21.24 -58.18
C SER A 438 -5.03 20.81 -57.65
N GLN A 439 -6.05 21.23 -58.41
CA GLN A 439 -7.27 20.54 -58.88
C GLN A 439 -8.40 20.03 -57.95
N GLN A 440 -9.61 20.35 -58.44
CA GLN A 440 -10.98 20.03 -57.99
C GLN A 440 -11.38 18.57 -58.17
N ALA A 441 -12.30 18.10 -57.32
CA ALA A 441 -13.53 17.43 -57.77
C ALA A 441 -14.65 17.55 -56.72
N HIS A 442 -15.79 18.09 -57.14
CA HIS A 442 -17.07 18.08 -56.43
C HIS A 442 -17.72 16.68 -56.48
N ALA A 443 -18.42 16.28 -55.40
CA ALA A 443 -19.84 15.82 -55.43
C ALA A 443 -20.32 15.28 -54.06
N PRO A 444 -21.65 15.24 -53.78
CA PRO A 444 -22.26 15.29 -52.45
C PRO A 444 -22.93 13.98 -51.99
N GLY A 445 -23.37 13.87 -50.73
CA GLY A 445 -24.30 12.78 -50.35
C GLY A 445 -24.58 12.54 -48.86
N ASN A 446 -25.82 12.84 -48.48
CA ASN A 446 -26.70 12.35 -47.41
C ASN A 446 -26.41 11.01 -46.67
N ARG A 447 -26.94 10.96 -45.41
CA ARG A 447 -27.47 9.82 -44.60
C ARG A 447 -26.50 8.64 -44.37
N ILE A 448 -26.32 8.12 -43.15
CA ILE A 448 -27.25 7.72 -42.09
C ILE A 448 -26.67 8.10 -40.73
#